data_AF-A0A1S1T6A1-F1
#
_entry.id   AF-A0A1S1T6A1-F1
#
_cell.length_a   1.000
_cell.length_b   1.000
_cell.length_c   1.000
_cell.angle_alpha   90.00
_cell.angle_beta   90.00
_cell.angle_gamma   90.00
#
_symmetry.space_group_name_H-M   'P 1'
#
loop_
_entity.id
_entity.type
_entity.pdbx_description
1 polymer ?
#
loop_
_entity_poly.entity_id
_entity_poly.type
_entity_poly.pdbx_seq_one_letter_code
_entity_poly.pdbx_strand_id
1 'polypeptide(L)'
;MTMHLLNRLNSHIVDAKGNHVEHATVPRKISYVNDYGLLSREHRKSLIAGDRFYFNAQHFEGRCLLFVDDVKITGTHENRLVELMHEQQLKNKTFFLYFARYTGDRPDIESEINFAAVKSISDLNQIVAESSHHITARQIKYILTADPSELHHDFLRFRSARYLKNLYFNCLHEGYYRIQKYQTNIGVIRDAIDRQESAKQLVV
;
A
#
# COMPACT_ATOMS: atom_id res chain seq x y z
N MET A 1 3.56 8.58 -6.45
CA MET A 1 3.67 9.74 -5.54
C MET A 1 5.09 9.90 -5.00
N THR A 2 5.64 8.90 -4.32
CA THR A 2 6.96 8.96 -3.64
C THR A 2 8.11 9.41 -4.53
N MET A 3 8.34 8.74 -5.68
CA MET A 3 9.45 9.11 -6.57
C MET A 3 9.32 10.52 -7.16
N HIS A 4 8.10 10.97 -7.45
CA HIS A 4 7.89 12.33 -7.95
C HIS A 4 8.26 13.36 -6.89
N LEU A 5 7.81 13.16 -5.64
CA LEU A 5 8.18 14.01 -4.52
C LEU A 5 9.70 14.01 -4.30
N LEU A 6 10.34 12.84 -4.26
CA LEU A 6 11.78 12.71 -4.07
C LEU A 6 12.56 13.45 -5.16
N ASN A 7 12.18 13.30 -6.43
CA ASN A 7 12.85 13.97 -7.54
C ASN A 7 12.77 15.49 -7.43
N ARG A 8 11.58 16.03 -7.10
CA ARG A 8 11.38 17.48 -6.93
C ARG A 8 12.11 18.00 -5.70
N LEU A 9 12.02 17.30 -4.57
CA LEU A 9 12.66 17.71 -3.33
C LEU A 9 14.19 17.68 -3.46
N ASN A 10 14.74 16.65 -4.11
CA ASN A 10 16.17 16.56 -4.39
C ASN A 10 16.67 17.73 -5.24
N SER A 11 15.93 18.13 -6.28
CA SER A 11 16.29 19.31 -7.08
C SER A 11 16.47 20.53 -6.18
N HIS A 12 15.47 20.84 -5.34
CA HIS A 12 15.53 22.01 -4.47
C HIS A 12 16.61 21.92 -3.39
N ILE A 13 16.82 20.75 -2.78
CA ILE A 13 17.81 20.59 -1.71
C ILE A 13 19.23 20.67 -2.27
N VAL A 14 19.50 20.03 -3.41
CA VAL A 14 20.83 20.06 -4.04
C VAL A 14 21.14 21.46 -4.57
N ASP A 15 20.17 22.17 -5.16
CA ASP A 15 20.32 23.57 -5.56
C ASP A 15 20.67 24.48 -4.37
N ALA A 16 20.11 24.17 -3.18
CA ALA A 16 20.42 24.83 -1.92
C ALA A 16 21.73 24.34 -1.26
N LYS A 17 22.54 23.53 -1.95
CA LYS A 17 23.80 22.91 -1.47
C LYS A 17 23.61 21.99 -0.25
N GLY A 18 22.42 21.39 -0.11
CA GLY A 18 22.15 20.35 0.89
C GLY A 18 22.46 18.94 0.38
N ASN A 19 22.32 17.96 1.28
CA ASN A 19 22.47 16.54 0.95
C ASN A 19 21.19 16.00 0.30
N HIS A 20 21.35 15.07 -0.64
CA HIS A 20 20.21 14.37 -1.24
C HIS A 20 19.33 13.67 -0.19
N VAL A 21 18.07 13.46 -0.53
CA VAL A 21 17.10 12.74 0.29
C VAL A 21 17.38 11.24 0.25
N GLU A 22 17.60 10.66 1.42
CA GLU A 22 17.59 9.22 1.62
C GLU A 22 16.16 8.75 1.88
N HIS A 23 15.66 7.83 1.04
CA HIS A 23 14.32 7.27 1.18
C HIS A 23 14.38 5.94 1.95
N ALA A 24 13.60 5.85 3.02
CA ALA A 24 13.46 4.63 3.81
C ALA A 24 11.98 4.40 4.16
N THR A 25 11.58 3.13 4.17
CA THR A 25 10.27 2.72 4.70
C THR A 25 10.47 2.26 6.13
N VAL A 26 9.62 2.72 7.06
CA VAL A 26 9.64 2.23 8.45
C VAL A 26 9.08 0.80 8.47
N PRO A 27 9.89 -0.22 8.82
CA PRO A 27 9.39 -1.58 8.90
C PRO A 27 8.31 -1.68 9.97
N ARG A 28 7.20 -2.31 9.62
CA ARG A 28 6.06 -2.56 10.51
C ARG A 28 5.83 -4.07 10.63
N LYS A 29 5.82 -4.60 11.84
CA LYS A 29 5.24 -5.90 12.10
C LYS A 29 3.75 -5.72 12.34
N ILE A 30 2.96 -6.11 11.34
CA ILE A 30 1.51 -6.06 11.39
C ILE A 30 1.04 -7.27 12.21
N SER A 31 0.28 -7.03 13.27
CA SER A 31 -0.15 -8.07 14.21
C SER A 31 -1.34 -8.92 13.71
N TYR A 32 -1.92 -8.58 12.56
CA TYR A 32 -3.15 -9.20 12.04
C TYR A 32 -3.03 -9.66 10.59
N VAL A 33 -3.62 -10.83 10.30
CA VAL A 33 -3.75 -11.44 8.97
C VAL A 33 -5.15 -11.20 8.37
N ASN A 34 -6.14 -10.80 9.17
CA ASN A 34 -7.54 -10.67 8.76
C ASN A 34 -7.92 -9.21 8.42
N ASP A 35 -8.82 -9.06 7.43
CA ASP A 35 -9.16 -7.80 6.77
C ASP A 35 -9.59 -6.73 7.77
N TYR A 36 -8.68 -5.78 7.99
CA TYR A 36 -8.80 -4.59 8.83
C TYR A 36 -10.08 -3.78 8.59
N GLY A 37 -10.64 -3.85 7.37
CA GLY A 37 -11.83 -3.12 6.96
C GLY A 37 -13.15 -3.62 7.55
N LEU A 38 -13.19 -4.83 8.12
CA LEU A 38 -14.44 -5.46 8.60
C LEU A 38 -14.58 -5.50 10.14
N LEU A 39 -13.58 -5.04 10.88
CA LEU A 39 -13.56 -5.15 12.35
C LEU A 39 -14.24 -3.96 13.06
N SER A 40 -14.82 -4.21 14.23
CA SER A 40 -15.42 -3.17 15.08
C SER A 40 -14.39 -2.15 15.57
N ARG A 41 -14.84 -0.98 16.03
CA ARG A 41 -13.97 0.13 16.47
C ARG A 41 -13.11 -0.26 17.68
N GLU A 42 -13.62 -1.06 18.64
CA GLU A 42 -12.83 -1.54 19.77
C GLU A 42 -11.75 -2.56 19.34
N HIS A 43 -12.08 -3.49 18.44
CA HIS A 43 -11.11 -4.47 17.92
C HIS A 43 -10.03 -3.83 17.04
N ARG A 44 -10.36 -2.76 16.30
CA ARG A 44 -9.36 -1.98 15.56
C ARG A 44 -8.32 -1.34 16.48
N LYS A 45 -8.74 -0.79 17.63
CA LYS A 45 -7.80 -0.17 18.59
C LYS A 45 -6.83 -1.17 19.21
N SER A 46 -7.28 -2.38 19.56
CA SER A 46 -6.40 -3.40 20.17
C SER A 46 -5.38 -3.97 19.18
N LEU A 47 -5.71 -4.06 17.89
CA LEU A 47 -4.81 -4.54 16.84
C LEU A 47 -3.74 -3.51 16.44
N ILE A 48 -4.09 -2.22 16.34
CA ILE A 48 -3.11 -1.15 16.09
C ILE A 48 -2.11 -1.04 17.26
N ALA A 49 -2.58 -1.23 18.50
CA ALA A 49 -1.70 -1.25 19.68
C ALA A 49 -0.66 -2.38 19.62
N GLY A 50 -0.95 -3.47 18.90
CA GLY A 50 -0.03 -4.58 18.68
C GLY A 50 1.02 -4.34 17.57
N ASP A 51 0.87 -3.28 16.78
CA ASP A 51 1.79 -3.01 15.69
C ASP A 51 3.11 -2.44 16.21
N ARG A 52 4.20 -3.11 15.81
CA ARG A 52 5.55 -2.70 16.16
C ARG A 52 6.21 -2.05 14.96
N PHE A 53 6.60 -0.81 15.13
CA PHE A 53 7.44 -0.07 14.21
C PHE A 53 8.90 -0.23 14.66
N TYR A 54 9.79 -0.40 13.69
CA TYR A 54 11.21 -0.54 13.97
C TYR A 54 11.94 0.69 13.44
N PHE A 55 12.57 1.44 14.35
CA PHE A 55 13.44 2.55 14.00
C PHE A 55 14.89 2.18 14.31
N ASN A 56 15.78 2.38 13.34
CA ASN A 56 17.22 2.32 13.57
C ASN A 56 17.71 3.71 13.97
N ALA A 57 17.68 4.00 15.27
CA ALA A 57 18.00 5.32 15.79
C ALA A 57 19.38 5.83 15.37
N GLN A 58 20.39 4.95 15.37
CA GLN A 58 21.77 5.29 14.97
C GLN A 58 21.85 5.72 13.50
N HIS A 59 21.11 5.06 12.62
CA HIS A 59 21.08 5.42 11.20
C HIS A 59 20.47 6.82 10.97
N PHE A 60 19.56 7.24 11.84
CA PHE A 60 18.83 8.49 11.69
C PHE A 60 19.41 9.66 12.48
N GLU A 61 20.38 9.44 13.38
CA GLU A 61 20.90 10.48 14.27
C GLU A 61 21.37 11.73 13.52
N GLY A 62 20.97 12.91 14.01
CA GLY A 62 21.32 14.22 13.42
C GLY A 62 20.63 14.56 12.09
N ARG A 63 19.84 13.65 11.50
CA ARG A 63 19.15 13.87 10.22
C ARG A 63 17.83 14.63 10.38
N CYS A 64 17.38 15.30 9.32
CA CYS A 64 16.03 15.83 9.24
C CYS A 64 15.08 14.73 8.77
N LEU A 65 14.04 14.42 9.54
CA LEU A 65 13.08 13.36 9.23
C LEU A 65 11.82 13.95 8.59
N LEU A 66 11.44 13.37 7.46
CA LEU A 66 10.25 13.75 6.72
C LEU A 66 9.33 12.53 6.59
N PHE A 67 8.21 12.56 7.31
CA PHE A 67 7.17 11.55 7.20
C PHE A 67 6.12 12.04 6.21
N VAL A 68 5.82 11.23 5.20
CA VAL A 68 4.89 11.58 4.12
C VAL A 68 3.78 10.55 4.10
N ASP A 69 2.54 11.01 4.19
CA ASP A 69 1.35 10.16 4.11
C ASP A 69 0.29 10.80 3.19
N ASP A 70 -0.68 10.01 2.74
CA ASP A 70 -1.73 10.49 1.84
C ASP A 70 -2.73 11.41 2.57
N VAL A 71 -3.34 10.94 3.66
CA VAL A 71 -4.37 11.67 4.38
C VAL A 71 -4.23 11.55 5.89
N LYS A 72 -4.29 12.69 6.57
CA LYS A 72 -4.46 12.70 8.03
C LYS A 72 -5.94 12.68 8.38
N ILE A 73 -6.40 11.55 8.92
CA ILE A 73 -7.77 11.38 9.44
C ILE A 73 -7.81 11.69 10.94
N THR A 74 -7.41 10.75 11.78
CA THR A 74 -7.38 10.91 13.25
C THR A 74 -6.00 11.30 13.78
N GLY A 75 -4.94 11.16 12.98
CA GLY A 75 -3.55 11.30 13.41
C GLY A 75 -3.00 10.11 14.20
N THR A 76 -3.70 8.96 14.24
CA THR A 76 -3.24 7.77 14.99
C THR A 76 -1.85 7.29 14.56
N HIS A 77 -1.55 7.32 13.25
CA HIS A 77 -0.23 6.96 12.75
C HIS A 77 0.87 7.94 13.18
N GLU A 78 0.59 9.25 13.11
CA GLU A 78 1.49 10.32 13.58
C GLU A 78 1.81 10.15 15.06
N ASN A 79 0.78 10.02 15.90
CA ASN A 79 0.94 9.88 17.34
C ASN A 79 1.81 8.67 17.70
N ARG A 80 1.60 7.53 17.01
CA ARG A 80 2.39 6.33 17.26
C ARG A 80 3.86 6.48 16.86
N LEU A 81 4.14 7.21 15.77
CA LEU A 81 5.52 7.53 15.37
C LEU A 81 6.16 8.47 16.39
N VAL A 82 5.45 9.50 16.85
CA VAL A 82 5.93 10.43 17.90
C VAL A 82 6.24 9.69 19.19
N GLU A 83 5.36 8.80 19.65
CA GLU A 83 5.59 7.94 20.83
C GLU A 83 6.87 7.11 20.66
N LEU A 84 7.03 6.42 19.53
CA LEU A 84 8.19 5.59 19.26
C LEU A 84 9.49 6.41 19.23
N MET A 85 9.46 7.59 18.62
CA MET A 85 10.61 8.49 18.60
C MET A 85 10.98 8.96 20.02
N HIS A 86 9.99 9.21 20.87
CA HIS A 86 10.21 9.55 22.27
C HIS A 86 10.77 8.36 23.08
N GLU A 87 10.21 7.16 22.90
CA GLU A 87 10.71 5.90 23.50
C GLU A 87 12.19 5.66 23.13
N GLN A 88 12.60 6.00 21.91
CA GLN A 88 13.98 5.87 21.42
C GLN A 88 14.84 7.11 21.65
N GLN A 89 14.32 8.15 22.32
CA GLN A 89 15.03 9.41 22.60
C GLN A 89 15.58 10.11 21.35
N LEU A 90 14.89 9.97 20.21
CA LEU A 90 15.27 10.63 18.96
C LEU A 90 15.03 12.14 19.06
N LYS A 91 16.08 12.94 18.82
CA LYS A 91 16.05 14.42 18.89
C LYS A 91 16.00 15.10 17.53
N ASN A 92 15.66 14.34 16.49
CA ASN A 92 15.66 14.81 15.11
C ASN A 92 14.65 15.93 14.88
N LYS A 93 15.02 16.89 14.03
CA LYS A 93 14.05 17.81 13.43
C LYS A 93 13.11 16.99 12.55
N THR A 94 11.82 17.08 12.83
CA THR A 94 10.82 16.16 12.26
C THR A 94 9.64 16.92 11.69
N PHE A 95 9.21 16.52 10.50
CA PHE A 95 8.06 17.07 9.80
C PHE A 95 7.13 15.95 9.34
N PHE A 96 5.83 16.16 9.53
CA PHE A 96 4.78 15.30 8.98
C PHE A 96 4.08 16.05 7.84
N LEU A 97 4.12 15.48 6.65
CA LEU A 97 3.51 16.01 5.43
C LEU A 97 2.36 15.11 4.99
N TYR A 98 1.24 15.75 4.68
CA TYR A 98 0.03 15.09 4.24
C TYR A 98 -0.45 15.74 2.95
N PHE A 99 -0.97 14.95 2.01
CA PHE A 99 -1.64 15.51 0.84
C PHE A 99 -2.97 16.18 1.24
N ALA A 100 -3.72 15.57 2.16
CA ALA A 100 -4.94 16.15 2.71
C ALA A 100 -5.06 15.91 4.22
N ARG A 101 -5.84 16.77 4.89
CA ARG A 101 -6.22 16.59 6.31
C ARG A 101 -7.73 16.69 6.43
N TYR A 102 -8.34 15.67 7.02
CA TYR A 102 -9.74 15.71 7.42
C TYR A 102 -9.88 16.49 8.73
N THR A 103 -10.84 17.41 8.77
CA THR A 103 -11.10 18.28 9.95
C THR A 103 -12.44 18.01 10.62
N GLY A 104 -13.18 17.00 10.15
CA GLY A 104 -14.43 16.58 10.77
C GLY A 104 -14.23 15.59 11.91
N ASP A 105 -15.32 15.07 12.45
CA ASP A 105 -15.37 14.22 13.64
C ASP A 105 -15.54 12.72 13.34
N ARG A 106 -15.83 12.37 12.09
CA ARG A 106 -16.04 11.00 11.62
C ARG A 106 -14.73 10.24 11.34
N PRO A 107 -14.29 9.29 12.19
CA PRO A 107 -13.03 8.57 11.98
C PRO A 107 -13.13 7.45 10.92
N ASP A 108 -14.34 7.09 10.50
CA ASP A 108 -14.64 6.08 9.49
C ASP A 108 -14.65 6.61 8.06
N ILE A 109 -14.53 7.94 7.89
CA ILE A 109 -14.52 8.61 6.59
C ILE A 109 -13.41 8.08 5.66
N GLU A 110 -12.30 7.61 6.22
CA GLU A 110 -11.20 7.02 5.45
C GLU A 110 -11.66 5.81 4.64
N SER A 111 -12.48 4.95 5.25
CA SER A 111 -13.06 3.81 4.55
C SER A 111 -13.99 4.28 3.44
N GLU A 112 -14.85 5.27 3.70
CA GLU A 112 -15.75 5.82 2.68
C GLU A 112 -14.96 6.36 1.48
N ILE A 113 -13.89 7.12 1.73
CA ILE A 113 -13.01 7.65 0.67
C ILE A 113 -12.36 6.50 -0.10
N ASN A 114 -11.81 5.50 0.60
CA ASN A 114 -11.14 4.35 -0.01
C ASN A 114 -12.06 3.51 -0.90
N PHE A 115 -13.36 3.44 -0.60
CA PHE A 115 -14.35 2.65 -1.34
C PHE A 115 -15.32 3.50 -2.18
N ALA A 116 -15.13 4.83 -2.25
CA ALA A 116 -16.05 5.73 -2.95
C ALA A 116 -16.10 5.44 -4.46
N ALA A 117 -14.92 5.22 -5.06
CA ALA A 117 -14.76 5.05 -6.50
C ALA A 117 -14.68 3.58 -6.94
N VAL A 118 -14.28 2.67 -6.05
CA VAL A 118 -14.10 1.23 -6.37
C VAL A 118 -15.07 0.41 -5.55
N LYS A 119 -16.14 -0.06 -6.20
CA LYS A 119 -17.23 -0.83 -5.57
C LYS A 119 -17.27 -2.27 -6.05
N SER A 120 -16.74 -2.54 -7.24
CA SER A 120 -16.64 -3.86 -7.86
C SER A 120 -15.25 -4.09 -8.49
N ILE A 121 -14.93 -5.35 -8.82
CA ILE A 121 -13.71 -5.68 -9.57
C ILE A 121 -13.68 -4.98 -10.94
N SER A 122 -14.85 -4.75 -11.54
CA SER A 122 -15.00 -4.04 -12.81
C SER A 122 -14.54 -2.58 -12.73
N ASP A 123 -14.73 -1.91 -11.59
CA ASP A 123 -14.29 -0.52 -11.40
C ASP A 123 -12.77 -0.39 -11.44
N LEU A 124 -12.03 -1.45 -11.07
CA LEU A 124 -10.57 -1.48 -11.19
C LEU A 124 -10.09 -1.38 -12.63
N ASN A 125 -10.91 -1.73 -13.63
CA ASN A 125 -10.52 -1.61 -15.03
C ASN A 125 -10.20 -0.16 -15.40
N GLN A 126 -10.91 0.83 -14.82
CA GLN A 126 -10.65 2.25 -15.07
C GLN A 126 -9.33 2.68 -14.45
N ILE A 127 -9.06 2.26 -13.22
CA ILE A 127 -7.83 2.60 -12.50
C ILE A 127 -6.59 1.99 -13.17
N VAL A 128 -6.69 0.75 -13.66
CA VAL A 128 -5.58 0.06 -14.33
C VAL A 128 -5.26 0.66 -15.70
N ALA A 129 -6.22 1.37 -16.32
CA ALA A 129 -6.01 2.03 -17.60
C ALA A 129 -5.20 3.34 -17.47
N GLU A 130 -5.05 3.89 -16.25
CA GLU A 130 -4.28 5.10 -16.03
C GLU A 130 -2.78 4.89 -16.30
N SER A 131 -2.13 5.85 -16.97
CA SER A 131 -0.70 5.78 -17.31
C SER A 131 0.22 5.77 -16.08
N SER A 132 -0.22 6.37 -14.98
CA SER A 132 0.47 6.38 -13.69
C SER A 132 0.10 5.22 -12.77
N HIS A 133 -0.68 4.26 -13.26
CA HIS A 133 -1.12 3.12 -12.47
C HIS A 133 0.04 2.28 -11.98
N HIS A 134 -0.01 1.92 -10.70
CA HIS A 134 0.87 0.95 -10.07
C HIS A 134 0.03 0.06 -9.15
N ILE A 135 0.40 -1.22 -9.08
CA ILE A 135 -0.29 -2.20 -8.24
C ILE A 135 0.03 -1.88 -6.78
N THR A 136 -1.01 -1.71 -5.97
CA THR A 136 -0.91 -1.46 -4.53
C THR A 136 -1.36 -2.67 -3.72
N ALA A 137 -0.88 -2.79 -2.48
CA ALA A 137 -1.34 -3.83 -1.55
C ALA A 137 -2.87 -3.86 -1.37
N ARG A 138 -3.53 -2.68 -1.35
CA ARG A 138 -5.00 -2.57 -1.25
C ARG A 138 -5.69 -3.17 -2.48
N GLN A 139 -5.23 -2.84 -3.68
CA GLN A 139 -5.77 -3.41 -4.91
C GLN A 139 -5.58 -4.93 -4.97
N ILE A 140 -4.40 -5.43 -4.58
CA ILE A 140 -4.16 -6.87 -4.55
C ILE A 140 -5.15 -7.56 -3.61
N LYS A 141 -5.34 -7.05 -2.38
CA LYS A 141 -6.32 -7.62 -1.45
C LYS A 141 -7.72 -7.63 -2.05
N TYR A 142 -8.13 -6.52 -2.67
CA TYR A 142 -9.43 -6.40 -3.31
C TYR A 142 -9.63 -7.43 -4.44
N ILE A 143 -8.62 -7.59 -5.30
CA ILE A 143 -8.57 -8.60 -6.37
C ILE A 143 -8.66 -10.02 -5.77
N LEU A 144 -7.91 -10.30 -4.70
CA LEU A 144 -7.85 -11.62 -4.08
C LEU A 144 -9.11 -11.97 -3.27
N THR A 145 -9.95 -11.00 -2.91
CA THR A 145 -11.25 -11.21 -2.26
C THR A 145 -12.44 -11.26 -3.22
N ALA A 146 -12.24 -10.98 -4.50
CA ALA A 146 -13.32 -11.00 -5.48
C ALA A 146 -13.85 -12.41 -5.73
N ASP A 147 -15.07 -12.51 -6.27
CA ASP A 147 -15.57 -13.79 -6.76
C ASP A 147 -14.63 -14.34 -7.85
N PRO A 148 -14.23 -15.63 -7.80
CA PRO A 148 -13.28 -16.20 -8.77
C PRO A 148 -13.75 -16.11 -10.23
N SER A 149 -15.06 -16.22 -10.48
CA SER A 149 -15.64 -16.12 -11.81
C SER A 149 -15.57 -14.67 -12.30
N GLU A 150 -16.04 -13.72 -11.49
CA GLU A 150 -15.96 -12.28 -11.81
C GLU A 150 -14.51 -11.83 -12.01
N LEU A 151 -13.60 -12.29 -11.15
CA LEU A 151 -12.17 -11.98 -11.27
C LEU A 151 -11.63 -12.37 -12.66
N HIS A 152 -11.92 -13.58 -13.12
CA HIS A 152 -11.45 -14.02 -14.43
C HIS A 152 -12.16 -13.27 -15.57
N HIS A 153 -13.49 -13.24 -15.54
CA HIS A 153 -14.32 -12.77 -16.65
C HIS A 153 -14.37 -11.26 -16.79
N ASP A 154 -14.28 -10.52 -15.69
CA ASP A 154 -14.49 -9.07 -15.70
C ASP A 154 -13.18 -8.28 -15.55
N PHE A 155 -12.10 -8.95 -15.13
CA PHE A 155 -10.82 -8.29 -14.90
C PHE A 155 -9.64 -8.95 -15.61
N LEU A 156 -9.27 -10.19 -15.27
CA LEU A 156 -8.01 -10.80 -15.70
C LEU A 156 -7.91 -11.00 -17.22
N ARG A 157 -9.01 -11.39 -17.88
CA ARG A 157 -9.02 -11.63 -19.35
C ARG A 157 -8.64 -10.39 -20.18
N PHE A 158 -8.78 -9.19 -19.62
CA PHE A 158 -8.49 -7.92 -20.29
C PHE A 158 -7.06 -7.43 -20.01
N ARG A 159 -6.28 -8.16 -19.21
CA ARG A 159 -4.94 -7.75 -18.80
C ARG A 159 -3.88 -8.36 -19.72
N SER A 160 -2.82 -7.59 -19.93
CA SER A 160 -1.63 -8.09 -20.63
C SER A 160 -0.88 -9.13 -19.79
N ALA A 161 -0.15 -10.02 -20.45
CA ALA A 161 0.72 -10.99 -19.77
C ALA A 161 1.69 -10.33 -18.78
N ARG A 162 2.22 -9.15 -19.15
CA ARG A 162 3.10 -8.35 -18.26
C ARG A 162 2.38 -7.95 -16.99
N TYR A 163 1.13 -7.48 -17.09
CA TYR A 163 0.33 -7.10 -15.93
C TYR A 163 0.02 -8.31 -15.05
N LEU A 164 -0.42 -9.43 -15.63
CA LEU A 164 -0.74 -10.65 -14.88
C LEU A 164 0.45 -11.18 -14.10
N LYS A 165 1.64 -11.25 -14.73
CA LYS A 165 2.88 -11.64 -14.06
C LYS A 165 3.25 -10.67 -12.94
N ASN A 166 3.14 -9.37 -13.20
CA ASN A 166 3.42 -8.36 -12.18
C ASN A 166 2.48 -8.52 -10.98
N LEU A 167 1.18 -8.68 -11.21
CA LEU A 167 0.19 -8.94 -10.16
C LEU A 167 0.54 -10.18 -9.36
N TYR A 168 0.82 -11.31 -10.03
CA TYR A 168 1.20 -12.55 -9.37
C TYR A 168 2.43 -12.41 -8.47
N PHE A 169 3.52 -11.81 -8.98
CA PHE A 169 4.72 -11.61 -8.18
C PHE A 169 4.55 -10.60 -7.04
N ASN A 170 3.66 -9.62 -7.18
CA ASN A 170 3.28 -8.74 -6.07
C ASN A 170 2.52 -9.52 -4.99
N CYS A 171 1.62 -10.44 -5.35
CA CYS A 171 0.98 -11.34 -4.38
C CYS A 171 2.02 -12.16 -3.58
N LEU A 172 3.11 -12.58 -4.24
CA LEU A 172 4.19 -13.32 -3.59
C LEU A 172 5.03 -12.42 -2.67
N HIS A 173 5.40 -11.22 -3.12
CA HIS A 173 6.18 -10.26 -2.32
C HIS A 173 5.45 -9.85 -1.04
N GLU A 174 4.14 -9.67 -1.13
CA GLU A 174 3.28 -9.35 0.01
C GLU A 174 3.02 -10.55 0.93
N GLY A 175 3.47 -11.75 0.56
CA GLY A 175 3.28 -12.96 1.36
C GLY A 175 1.85 -13.52 1.33
N TYR A 176 0.99 -13.05 0.43
CA TYR A 176 -0.44 -13.42 0.39
C TYR A 176 -0.69 -14.88 0.03
N TYR A 177 0.29 -15.58 -0.54
CA TYR A 177 0.23 -17.04 -0.75
C TYR A 177 0.07 -17.85 0.56
N ARG A 178 0.46 -17.26 1.70
CA ARG A 178 0.32 -17.89 3.03
C ARG A 178 -1.09 -17.78 3.60
N ILE A 179 -1.95 -16.96 2.99
CA ILE A 179 -3.30 -16.68 3.47
C ILE A 179 -4.28 -17.60 2.74
N GLN A 180 -4.88 -18.55 3.46
CA GLN A 180 -5.72 -19.59 2.88
C GLN A 180 -6.85 -19.04 1.98
N LYS A 181 -7.57 -18.00 2.44
CA LYS A 181 -8.67 -17.39 1.66
C LYS A 181 -8.24 -16.81 0.31
N TYR A 182 -6.96 -16.49 0.12
CA TYR A 182 -6.46 -15.91 -1.13
C TYR A 182 -5.93 -16.96 -2.12
N GLN A 183 -5.73 -18.21 -1.67
CA GLN A 183 -5.10 -19.24 -2.49
C GLN A 183 -5.90 -19.55 -3.77
N THR A 184 -7.23 -19.57 -3.69
CA THR A 184 -8.10 -19.77 -4.85
C THR A 184 -7.82 -18.74 -5.93
N ASN A 185 -7.87 -17.45 -5.60
CA ASN A 185 -7.69 -16.38 -6.58
C ASN A 185 -6.24 -16.22 -7.04
N ILE A 186 -5.25 -16.58 -6.21
CA ILE A 186 -3.86 -16.73 -6.67
C ILE A 186 -3.75 -17.83 -7.73
N GLY A 187 -4.48 -18.95 -7.56
CA GLY A 187 -4.60 -20.01 -8.56
C GLY A 187 -5.21 -19.51 -9.86
N VAL A 188 -6.33 -18.79 -9.80
CA VAL A 188 -6.98 -18.19 -10.98
C VAL A 188 -6.04 -17.25 -11.74
N ILE A 189 -5.24 -16.44 -11.04
CA ILE A 189 -4.24 -15.56 -11.66
C ILE A 189 -3.16 -16.38 -12.38
N ARG A 190 -2.66 -17.45 -11.75
CA ARG A 190 -1.64 -18.33 -12.36
C ARG A 190 -2.20 -19.00 -13.61
N ASP A 191 -3.40 -19.57 -13.54
CA ASP A 191 -4.04 -20.23 -14.68
C ASP A 191 -4.26 -19.26 -15.84
N ALA A 192 -4.58 -17.98 -15.56
CA ALA A 192 -4.69 -16.95 -16.58
C ALA A 192 -3.33 -16.64 -17.26
N ILE A 193 -2.22 -16.70 -16.53
CA ILE A 193 -0.86 -16.57 -17.09
C ILE A 193 -0.58 -17.76 -18.03
N ASP A 194 -0.80 -18.98 -17.54
CA ASP A 194 -0.48 -20.21 -18.28
C ASP A 194 -1.28 -20.31 -19.60
N ARG A 195 -2.55 -19.88 -19.59
CA ARG A 195 -3.39 -19.80 -20.80
C ARG A 195 -2.84 -18.80 -21.83
N GLN A 196 -2.38 -17.63 -21.38
CA GLN A 196 -1.79 -16.64 -22.30
C GLN A 196 -0.44 -17.10 -22.89
N GLU A 197 0.34 -17.87 -22.14
CA GLU A 197 1.60 -18.42 -22.63
C GLU A 197 1.37 -19.55 -23.64
N SER A 198 0.43 -20.46 -23.33
CA SER A 198 0.04 -21.55 -24.24
C SER A 198 -0.54 -21.01 -25.56
N ALA A 199 -1.37 -19.97 -25.51
CA ALA A 199 -1.94 -19.35 -26.71
C ALA A 199 -0.87 -18.70 -27.61
N LYS A 200 0.25 -18.23 -27.06
CA LYS A 200 1.37 -17.68 -27.86
C LYS A 200 2.17 -18.76 -28.57
N GLN A 201 2.29 -19.95 -27.98
CA GLN A 201 3.03 -21.07 -28.58
C GLN A 201 2.29 -21.70 -29.78
N LEU A 202 0.97 -21.51 -29.88
CA LEU A 202 0.15 -22.02 -30.99
C LEU A 202 0.13 -21.11 -32.23
N VAL A 203 0.69 -19.89 -32.13
CA VAL A 203 0.67 -18.86 -33.19
C VAL A 203 2.07 -18.66 -33.81
N VAL A 204 3.05 -19.46 -33.39
CA VAL A 204 4.42 -19.53 -33.94
C VAL A 204 4.58 -20.84 -34.69
#